data_AF-A0A2R7KQY1-F1
#
_entry.id   AF-A0A2R7KQY1-F1
#
_cell.length_a   1.000
_cell.length_b   1.000
_cell.length_c   1.000
_cell.angle_alpha   90.00
_cell.angle_beta   90.00
_cell.angle_gamma   90.00
#
_symmetry.space_group_name_H-M   'P 1'
#
loop_
_entity.id
_entity.type
_entity.pdbx_description
1 polymer ?
#
loop_
_entity_poly.entity_id
_entity_poly.type
_entity_poly.pdbx_seq_one_letter_code
_entity_poly.pdbx_strand_id
1 'polypeptide(L)'
;MEKENYYQKNLETNKLNIYTSKEFYLSLDKDKKDVFNRYCLFSKLQNCWISKGFAYSCSHITSQLTQMGFENRGDVGAKISYEEQIEREKERAERRIENSEIRAEKAELKSDQFYKQAKGMASSIPGGQPIHVGSRNEQRDRNFREKIHTTYGKAYKESDKADYYKDKAETAKYTAEGVKFSNPNYLEKRIKESEKHIRICERRLAGKYNPNSPVVPISESAKAFL
;
A
#
# COMPACT_ATOMS: atom_id res chain seq x y z
N MET A 1 16.39 30.32 -9.42
CA MET A 1 15.59 29.22 -10.00
C MET A 1 15.66 28.05 -9.04
N GLU A 2 14.57 27.75 -8.33
CA GLU A 2 14.52 26.54 -7.51
C GLU A 2 14.76 25.32 -8.40
N LYS A 3 15.69 24.44 -8.02
CA LYS A 3 15.85 23.18 -8.73
C LYS A 3 14.58 22.35 -8.56
N GLU A 4 14.00 21.93 -9.67
CA GLU A 4 12.78 21.10 -9.70
C GLU A 4 13.01 19.69 -9.14
N ASN A 5 14.26 19.22 -9.10
CA ASN A 5 14.63 17.89 -8.63
C ASN A 5 15.37 17.98 -7.28
N TYR A 6 14.72 17.54 -6.22
CA TYR A 6 15.26 17.59 -4.87
C TYR A 6 14.76 16.42 -4.03
N TYR A 7 15.40 16.18 -2.89
CA TYR A 7 14.91 15.26 -1.88
C TYR A 7 14.93 15.89 -0.50
N GLN A 8 14.05 15.40 0.36
CA GLN A 8 13.92 15.83 1.74
C GLN A 8 13.57 14.65 2.64
N LYS A 9 14.00 14.70 3.89
CA LYS A 9 13.64 13.71 4.90
C LYS A 9 12.34 14.12 5.57
N ASN A 10 11.31 13.30 5.41
CA ASN A 10 10.03 13.52 6.07
C ASN A 10 10.11 12.98 7.51
N LEU A 11 10.07 13.87 8.50
CA LEU A 11 10.21 13.50 9.92
C LEU A 11 8.98 12.78 10.49
N GLU A 12 7.81 13.04 9.91
CA GLU A 12 6.56 12.36 10.29
C GLU A 12 6.63 10.85 10.00
N THR A 13 7.22 10.48 8.88
CA THR A 13 7.27 9.09 8.39
C THR A 13 8.66 8.45 8.52
N ASN A 14 9.69 9.25 8.82
CA ASN A 14 11.11 8.90 8.76
C ASN A 14 11.54 8.32 7.39
N LYS A 15 10.86 8.72 6.30
CA LYS A 15 11.17 8.32 4.92
C LYS A 15 11.85 9.45 4.15
N LEU A 16 12.52 9.08 3.06
CA LEU A 16 13.07 10.01 2.09
C LEU A 16 12.01 10.28 1.02
N ASN A 17 11.60 11.54 0.89
CA ASN A 17 10.71 12.00 -0.16
C ASN A 17 11.55 12.64 -1.27
N ILE A 18 11.41 12.15 -2.49
CA ILE A 18 12.20 12.55 -3.65
C ILE A 18 11.24 13.11 -4.69
N TYR A 19 11.39 14.39 -4.98
CA TYR A 19 10.59 15.14 -5.93
C TYR A 19 11.35 15.24 -7.24
N THR A 20 10.68 14.91 -8.33
CA THR A 20 11.28 14.95 -9.66
C THR A 20 10.26 15.38 -10.71
N SER A 21 10.71 16.14 -11.70
CA SER A 21 9.93 16.45 -12.88
C SER A 21 9.74 15.19 -13.73
N LYS A 22 8.56 15.06 -14.36
CA LYS A 22 8.24 13.93 -15.24
C LYS A 22 9.20 13.84 -16.42
N GLU A 23 9.56 14.99 -17.00
CA GLU A 23 10.48 15.07 -18.14
C GLU A 23 11.87 14.58 -17.77
N PHE A 24 12.36 15.01 -16.60
CA PHE A 24 13.63 14.54 -16.05
C PHE A 24 13.62 13.04 -15.81
N TYR A 25 12.59 12.50 -15.15
CA TYR A 25 12.52 11.07 -14.91
C TYR A 25 12.49 10.26 -16.22
N LEU A 26 11.80 10.74 -17.26
CA LEU A 26 11.74 10.07 -18.55
C LEU A 26 13.08 10.10 -19.30
N SER A 27 13.87 11.16 -19.15
CA SER A 27 15.21 11.26 -19.77
C SER A 27 16.28 10.40 -19.07
N LEU A 28 16.02 9.89 -17.86
CA LEU A 28 16.93 9.00 -17.16
C LEU A 28 17.16 7.68 -17.91
N ASP A 29 18.40 7.21 -17.85
CA ASP A 29 18.78 5.89 -18.33
C ASP A 29 18.11 4.76 -17.51
N LYS A 30 18.03 3.57 -18.10
CA LYS A 30 17.34 2.41 -17.52
C LYS A 30 17.91 2.03 -16.15
N ASP A 31 19.24 2.05 -15.99
CA ASP A 31 19.90 1.69 -14.74
C ASP A 31 19.54 2.67 -13.60
N LYS A 32 19.46 3.96 -13.93
CA LYS A 32 19.05 5.00 -12.97
C LYS A 32 17.59 4.85 -12.58
N LYS A 33 16.71 4.53 -13.54
CA LYS A 33 15.29 4.24 -13.26
C LYS A 33 15.12 3.00 -12.38
N ASP A 34 15.97 1.99 -12.54
CA ASP A 34 15.92 0.77 -11.71
C ASP A 34 16.20 1.06 -10.23
N VAL A 35 17.10 2.01 -9.92
CA VAL A 35 17.34 2.46 -8.54
C VAL A 35 16.04 2.97 -7.90
N PHE A 36 15.25 3.79 -8.60
CA PHE A 36 13.96 4.28 -8.10
C PHE A 36 12.97 3.13 -7.88
N ASN A 37 12.82 2.22 -8.83
CA ASN A 37 11.86 1.11 -8.71
C ASN A 37 12.25 0.12 -7.60
N ARG A 38 13.56 -0.12 -7.42
CA ARG A 38 14.09 -1.03 -6.42
C ARG A 38 13.92 -0.48 -5.01
N TYR A 39 14.26 0.79 -4.80
CA TYR A 39 14.36 1.35 -3.46
C TYR A 39 13.23 2.31 -3.06
N CYS A 40 12.42 2.77 -4.01
CA CYS A 40 11.37 3.76 -3.78
C CYS A 40 10.01 3.25 -4.29
N LEU A 41 8.96 3.93 -3.85
CA LEU A 41 7.59 3.74 -4.31
C LEU A 41 7.02 5.11 -4.69
N PHE A 42 6.39 5.22 -5.85
CA PHE A 42 5.77 6.46 -6.26
C PHE A 42 4.44 6.67 -5.52
N SER A 43 4.33 7.78 -4.80
CA SER A 43 3.11 8.21 -4.12
C SER A 43 2.33 9.18 -5.00
N LYS A 44 1.15 8.76 -5.45
CA LYS A 44 0.25 9.64 -6.23
C LYS A 44 -0.28 10.81 -5.40
N LEU A 45 -0.44 10.63 -4.09
CA LEU A 45 -0.99 11.66 -3.20
C LEU A 45 -0.02 12.82 -2.99
N GLN A 46 1.27 12.51 -2.82
CA GLN A 46 2.32 13.51 -2.60
C GLN A 46 3.06 13.88 -3.90
N ASN A 47 2.71 13.23 -5.01
CA ASN A 47 3.36 13.36 -6.31
C ASN A 47 4.90 13.26 -6.24
N CYS A 48 5.39 12.29 -5.46
CA CYS A 48 6.82 12.10 -5.21
C CYS A 48 7.17 10.63 -4.99
N TRP A 49 8.45 10.30 -5.11
CA TRP A 49 8.98 8.98 -4.76
C TRP A 49 9.30 8.92 -3.27
N ILE A 50 8.78 7.90 -2.58
CA ILE A 50 9.02 7.67 -1.16
C ILE A 50 9.92 6.46 -1.00
N SER A 51 10.98 6.56 -0.20
CA SER A 51 11.87 5.41 0.07
C SER A 51 11.14 4.26 0.75
N LYS A 52 11.45 3.02 0.36
CA LYS A 52 10.98 1.81 1.04
C LYS A 52 11.62 1.69 2.44
N GLY A 53 12.92 1.96 2.52
CA GLY A 53 13.67 2.02 3.78
C GLY A 53 13.47 3.31 4.56
N PHE A 54 13.92 3.35 5.81
CA PHE A 54 14.01 4.61 6.57
C PHE A 54 15.14 5.49 6.04
N ALA A 55 15.00 6.80 6.16
CA ALA A 55 15.96 7.78 5.65
C ALA A 55 17.40 7.53 6.15
N TYR A 56 17.57 7.12 7.41
CA TYR A 56 18.89 6.80 7.97
C TYR A 56 19.58 5.58 7.34
N SER A 57 18.82 4.69 6.68
CA SER A 57 19.35 3.51 5.98
C SER A 57 19.49 3.72 4.47
N CYS A 58 19.10 4.90 3.95
CA CYS A 58 19.05 5.19 2.52
C CYS A 58 20.34 5.79 1.96
N SER A 59 21.51 5.45 2.51
CA SER A 59 22.80 6.02 2.09
C SER A 59 23.13 5.79 0.61
N HIS A 60 22.77 4.61 0.09
CA HIS A 60 22.98 4.29 -1.32
C HIS A 60 22.13 5.19 -2.22
N ILE A 61 20.84 5.36 -1.90
CA ILE A 61 19.93 6.20 -2.67
C ILE A 61 20.37 7.66 -2.61
N THR A 62 20.71 8.18 -1.43
CA THR A 62 21.14 9.59 -1.30
C THR A 62 22.41 9.85 -2.09
N SER A 63 23.37 8.92 -2.10
CA SER A 63 24.57 9.00 -2.93
C SER A 63 24.23 9.05 -4.42
N GLN A 64 23.34 8.16 -4.88
CA GLN A 64 22.87 8.13 -6.27
C GLN A 64 22.14 9.41 -6.67
N LEU A 65 21.27 9.94 -5.81
CA LEU A 65 20.55 11.19 -6.04
C LEU A 65 21.50 12.38 -6.16
N THR A 66 22.51 12.47 -5.28
CA THR A 66 23.54 13.50 -5.37
C THR A 66 24.32 13.41 -6.69
N GLN A 67 24.68 12.19 -7.13
CA GLN A 67 25.31 11.98 -8.45
C GLN A 67 24.41 12.38 -9.62
N MET A 68 23.09 12.21 -9.48
CA MET A 68 22.10 12.65 -10.47
C MET A 68 21.78 14.16 -10.40
N GLY A 69 22.41 14.90 -9.48
CA GLY A 69 22.27 16.35 -9.34
C GLY A 69 21.07 16.80 -8.51
N PHE A 70 20.42 15.90 -7.76
CA PHE A 70 19.35 16.28 -6.83
C PHE A 70 19.91 17.07 -5.66
N GLU A 71 19.15 18.08 -5.25
CA GLU A 71 19.45 18.90 -4.07
C GLU A 71 18.86 18.29 -2.79
N ASN A 72 19.61 18.36 -1.69
CA ASN A 72 19.11 17.99 -0.36
C ASN A 72 18.48 19.23 0.31
N ARG A 73 17.15 19.24 0.46
CA ARG A 73 16.41 20.33 1.13
C ARG A 73 16.25 20.13 2.65
N GLY A 74 16.91 19.12 3.22
CA GLY A 74 16.92 18.86 4.66
C GLY A 74 15.68 18.12 5.17
N ASP A 75 15.28 18.44 6.40
CA ASP A 75 14.23 17.75 7.14
C ASP A 75 12.93 18.57 7.11
N VAL A 76 11.80 17.90 6.83
CA VAL A 76 10.47 18.53 6.72
C VAL A 76 9.47 17.81 7.63
N GLY A 77 8.62 18.61 8.27
CA GLY A 77 7.59 18.17 9.22
C GLY A 77 8.14 17.98 10.63
N ALA A 78 7.31 17.45 11.52
CA ALA A 78 7.70 17.13 12.90
C ALA A 78 7.65 15.61 13.11
N LYS A 79 8.43 15.10 14.08
CA LYS A 79 8.24 13.72 14.55
C LYS A 79 6.89 13.63 15.25
N ILE A 80 6.09 12.69 14.78
CA ILE A 80 4.77 12.37 15.34
C ILE A 80 4.97 11.47 16.55
N SER A 81 4.19 11.68 17.60
CA SER A 81 4.20 10.82 18.79
C SER A 81 3.80 9.39 18.43
N TYR A 82 4.13 8.42 19.28
CA TYR A 82 3.71 7.03 19.03
C TYR A 82 2.19 6.87 19.10
N GLU A 83 1.53 7.63 19.97
CA GLU A 83 0.07 7.65 20.12
C GLU A 83 -0.60 8.19 18.86
N GLU A 84 -0.14 9.34 18.36
CA GLU A 84 -0.63 9.95 17.12
C GLU A 84 -0.38 9.04 15.90
N GLN A 85 0.73 8.27 15.88
CA GLN A 85 0.96 7.27 14.84
C GLN A 85 -0.09 6.15 14.87
N ILE A 86 -0.45 5.67 16.07
CA ILE A 86 -1.49 4.67 16.26
C ILE A 86 -2.85 5.21 15.82
N GLU A 87 -3.21 6.43 16.24
CA GLU A 87 -4.47 7.06 15.84
C GLU A 87 -4.59 7.18 14.32
N ARG A 88 -3.53 7.68 13.65
CA ARG A 88 -3.51 7.75 12.17
C ARG A 88 -3.62 6.37 11.52
N GLU A 89 -3.04 5.33 12.11
CA GLU A 89 -3.17 3.95 11.63
C GLU A 89 -4.61 3.44 11.76
N LYS A 90 -5.24 3.71 12.92
CA LYS A 90 -6.64 3.38 13.21
C LYS A 90 -7.60 4.10 12.26
N GLU A 91 -7.49 5.41 12.10
CA GLU A 91 -8.32 6.16 11.16
C GLU A 91 -8.19 5.65 9.73
N ARG A 92 -6.97 5.29 9.30
CA ARG A 92 -6.74 4.69 7.97
C ARG A 92 -7.37 3.30 7.88
N ALA A 93 -7.40 2.53 8.96
CA ALA A 93 -8.09 1.25 9.01
C ALA A 93 -9.60 1.44 8.94
N GLU A 94 -10.18 2.36 9.70
CA GLU A 94 -11.60 2.73 9.69
C GLU A 94 -12.06 3.18 8.30
N ARG A 95 -11.33 4.10 7.66
CA ARG A 95 -11.62 4.50 6.27
C ARG A 95 -11.53 3.32 5.31
N ARG A 96 -10.66 2.33 5.55
CA ARG A 96 -10.58 1.12 4.70
C ARG A 96 -11.77 0.19 4.94
N ILE A 97 -12.26 0.09 6.18
CA ILE A 97 -13.46 -0.68 6.54
C ILE A 97 -14.65 -0.08 5.80
N GLU A 98 -14.94 1.20 6.01
CA GLU A 98 -16.07 1.90 5.40
C GLU A 98 -16.06 1.78 3.86
N ASN A 99 -14.92 2.08 3.23
CA ASN A 99 -14.80 1.96 1.78
C ASN A 99 -14.96 0.52 1.26
N SER A 100 -14.61 -0.49 2.06
CA SER A 100 -14.76 -1.89 1.67
C SER A 100 -16.19 -2.37 1.86
N GLU A 101 -16.85 -1.97 2.95
CA GLU A 101 -18.27 -2.26 3.20
C GLU A 101 -19.16 -1.64 2.11
N ILE A 102 -18.94 -0.37 1.75
CA ILE A 102 -19.64 0.29 0.63
C ILE A 102 -19.44 -0.47 -0.70
N ARG A 103 -18.23 -1.01 -0.93
CA ARG A 103 -17.93 -1.76 -2.16
C ARG A 103 -18.55 -3.15 -2.16
N ALA A 104 -18.60 -3.80 -1.00
CA ALA A 104 -19.26 -5.08 -0.82
C ALA A 104 -20.76 -4.94 -1.09
N GLU A 105 -21.43 -3.99 -0.45
CA GLU A 105 -22.86 -3.72 -0.64
C GLU A 105 -23.18 -3.41 -2.11
N LYS A 106 -22.39 -2.55 -2.77
CA LYS A 106 -22.55 -2.26 -4.20
C LYS A 106 -22.39 -3.49 -5.09
N ALA A 107 -21.52 -4.43 -4.71
CA ALA A 107 -21.30 -5.66 -5.46
C ALA A 107 -22.46 -6.65 -5.22
N GLU A 108 -22.96 -6.76 -3.98
CA GLU A 108 -24.16 -7.56 -3.66
C GLU A 108 -25.39 -7.07 -4.44
N LEU A 109 -25.66 -5.76 -4.43
CA LEU A 109 -26.77 -5.18 -5.17
C LEU A 109 -26.69 -5.50 -6.68
N LYS A 110 -25.49 -5.49 -7.26
CA LYS A 110 -25.28 -5.88 -8.66
C LYS A 110 -25.45 -7.37 -8.88
N SER A 111 -24.95 -8.21 -7.98
CA SER A 111 -25.15 -9.66 -8.01
C SER A 111 -26.64 -9.99 -8.04
N ASP A 112 -27.40 -9.41 -7.11
CA ASP A 112 -28.86 -9.59 -7.02
C ASP A 112 -29.59 -9.11 -8.27
N GLN A 113 -29.19 -7.97 -8.83
CA GLN A 113 -29.76 -7.45 -10.08
C GLN A 113 -29.53 -8.42 -11.24
N PHE A 114 -28.29 -8.90 -11.44
CA PHE A 114 -27.98 -9.85 -12.50
C PHE A 114 -28.66 -11.20 -12.27
N TYR A 115 -28.73 -11.66 -11.02
CA TYR A 115 -29.40 -12.91 -10.67
C TYR A 115 -30.90 -12.84 -10.97
N LYS A 116 -31.57 -11.75 -10.55
CA LYS A 116 -32.99 -11.50 -10.84
C LYS A 116 -33.24 -11.40 -12.35
N GLN A 117 -32.37 -10.72 -13.08
CA GLN A 117 -32.44 -10.62 -14.54
C GLN A 117 -32.32 -11.99 -15.20
N ALA A 118 -31.30 -12.78 -14.84
CA ALA A 118 -31.06 -14.10 -15.39
C ALA A 118 -32.22 -15.06 -15.06
N LYS A 119 -32.73 -15.00 -13.82
CA LYS A 119 -33.90 -15.77 -13.38
C LYS A 119 -35.15 -15.39 -14.17
N GLY A 120 -35.39 -14.11 -14.41
CA GLY A 120 -36.49 -13.62 -15.24
C GLY A 120 -36.40 -14.16 -16.66
N MET A 121 -35.22 -14.08 -17.29
CA MET A 121 -34.98 -14.64 -18.62
C MET A 121 -35.16 -16.17 -18.67
N ALA A 122 -34.64 -16.88 -17.67
CA ALA A 122 -34.75 -18.33 -17.57
C ALA A 122 -36.20 -18.79 -17.41
N SER A 123 -37.01 -18.04 -16.65
CA SER A 123 -38.42 -18.35 -16.44
C SER A 123 -39.27 -18.26 -17.71
N SER A 124 -38.78 -17.58 -18.75
CA SER A 124 -39.43 -17.56 -20.08
C SER A 124 -39.26 -18.86 -20.86
N ILE A 125 -38.36 -19.76 -20.45
CA ILE A 125 -38.15 -21.07 -21.06
C ILE A 125 -38.84 -22.12 -20.18
N PRO A 126 -39.84 -22.86 -20.69
CA PRO A 126 -40.40 -24.01 -19.99
C PRO A 126 -39.31 -25.00 -19.60
N GLY A 127 -39.32 -25.44 -18.34
CA GLY A 127 -38.33 -26.39 -17.82
C GLY A 127 -38.30 -27.68 -18.61
N GLY A 128 -37.10 -28.13 -19.00
CA GLY A 128 -36.91 -29.38 -19.75
C GLY A 128 -37.14 -29.30 -21.25
N GLN A 129 -37.49 -28.13 -21.81
CA GLN A 129 -37.64 -27.99 -23.26
C GLN A 129 -36.28 -28.09 -23.99
N PRO A 130 -36.08 -29.09 -24.88
CA PRO A 130 -34.85 -29.23 -25.65
C PRO A 130 -34.74 -28.14 -26.74
N ILE A 131 -33.52 -27.89 -27.19
CA ILE A 131 -33.27 -27.03 -28.36
C ILE A 131 -33.71 -27.80 -29.62
N HIS A 132 -34.55 -27.18 -30.44
CA HIS A 132 -34.97 -27.77 -31.72
C HIS A 132 -33.89 -27.59 -32.79
N VAL A 133 -33.01 -28.58 -32.88
CA VAL A 133 -31.90 -28.62 -33.86
C VAL A 133 -32.44 -28.70 -35.29
N GLY A 134 -31.89 -27.90 -36.20
CA GLY A 134 -32.29 -27.80 -37.62
C GLY A 134 -33.42 -26.80 -37.89
N SER A 135 -33.97 -26.14 -36.86
CA SER A 135 -35.02 -25.12 -37.02
C SER A 135 -34.46 -23.74 -37.35
N ARG A 136 -35.22 -22.91 -38.08
CA ARG A 136 -34.88 -21.49 -38.35
C ARG A 136 -34.57 -20.68 -37.08
N ASN A 137 -35.12 -21.08 -35.94
CA ASN A 137 -34.95 -20.40 -34.65
C ASN A 137 -33.85 -20.99 -33.76
N GLU A 138 -33.19 -22.07 -34.18
CA GLU A 138 -32.18 -22.78 -33.38
C GLU A 138 -31.09 -21.83 -32.84
N GLN A 139 -30.49 -21.03 -33.73
CA GLN A 139 -29.43 -20.11 -33.34
C GLN A 139 -29.90 -19.06 -32.33
N ARG A 140 -31.14 -18.57 -32.49
CA ARG A 140 -31.73 -17.57 -31.60
C ARG A 140 -31.93 -18.15 -30.20
N ASP A 141 -32.40 -19.38 -30.14
CA ASP A 141 -32.67 -20.13 -28.91
C ASP A 141 -31.37 -20.47 -28.15
N ARG A 142 -30.32 -20.89 -28.87
CA ARG A 142 -28.96 -21.06 -28.32
C ARG A 142 -28.41 -19.76 -27.74
N ASN A 143 -28.45 -18.68 -28.51
CA ASN A 143 -27.96 -17.37 -28.08
C ASN A 143 -28.71 -16.84 -26.84
N PHE A 144 -30.02 -17.10 -26.75
CA PHE A 144 -30.81 -16.70 -25.59
C PHE A 144 -30.42 -17.47 -24.32
N ARG A 145 -30.26 -18.80 -24.41
CA ARG A 145 -29.77 -19.63 -23.29
C ARG A 145 -28.34 -19.25 -22.89
N GLU A 146 -27.47 -18.97 -23.84
CA GLU A 146 -26.11 -18.50 -23.54
C GLU A 146 -26.13 -17.14 -22.83
N LYS A 147 -27.04 -16.23 -23.24
CA LYS A 147 -27.22 -14.95 -22.53
C LYS A 147 -27.68 -15.14 -21.09
N ILE A 148 -28.55 -16.11 -20.81
CA ILE A 148 -28.96 -16.46 -19.44
C ILE A 148 -27.73 -16.93 -18.65
N HIS A 149 -26.99 -17.89 -19.19
CA HIS A 149 -25.81 -18.47 -18.54
C HIS A 149 -24.74 -17.41 -18.24
N THR A 150 -24.39 -16.58 -19.23
CA THR A 150 -23.44 -15.47 -19.04
C THR A 150 -23.92 -14.42 -18.04
N THR A 151 -25.23 -14.17 -17.93
CA THR A 151 -25.79 -13.23 -16.95
C THR A 151 -25.74 -13.81 -15.53
N TYR A 152 -26.03 -15.10 -15.35
CA TYR A 152 -25.76 -15.79 -14.07
C TYR A 152 -24.28 -15.74 -13.71
N GLY A 153 -23.40 -16.00 -14.67
CA GLY A 153 -21.95 -15.89 -14.46
C GLY A 153 -21.50 -14.50 -14.00
N LYS A 154 -22.16 -13.43 -14.45
CA LYS A 154 -21.91 -12.07 -13.94
C LYS A 154 -22.40 -11.89 -12.50
N ALA A 155 -23.55 -12.46 -12.15
CA ALA A 155 -24.07 -12.43 -10.79
C ALA A 155 -23.07 -13.07 -9.81
N TYR A 156 -22.64 -14.30 -10.09
CA TYR A 156 -21.67 -15.00 -9.24
C TYR A 156 -20.34 -14.24 -9.11
N LYS A 157 -19.81 -13.68 -10.21
CA LYS A 157 -18.59 -12.86 -10.16
C LYS A 157 -18.72 -11.63 -9.27
N GLU A 158 -19.88 -10.95 -9.27
CA GLU A 158 -20.10 -9.82 -8.35
C GLU A 158 -20.35 -10.30 -6.92
N SER A 159 -20.93 -11.49 -6.71
CA SER A 159 -21.03 -12.13 -5.39
C SER A 159 -19.65 -12.42 -4.79
N ASP A 160 -18.77 -13.09 -5.53
CA ASP A 160 -17.39 -13.39 -5.08
C ASP A 160 -16.63 -12.11 -4.74
N LYS A 161 -16.88 -11.05 -5.51
CA LYS A 161 -16.29 -9.73 -5.29
C LYS A 161 -16.84 -9.05 -4.04
N ALA A 162 -18.12 -9.26 -3.71
CA ALA A 162 -18.69 -8.77 -2.46
C ALA A 162 -17.98 -9.45 -1.27
N ASP A 163 -17.84 -10.76 -1.30
CA ASP A 163 -17.17 -11.53 -0.26
C ASP A 163 -15.70 -11.12 -0.10
N TYR A 164 -14.99 -10.92 -1.21
CA TYR A 164 -13.63 -10.36 -1.18
C TYR A 164 -13.54 -9.02 -0.44
N TYR A 165 -14.51 -8.12 -0.63
CA TYR A 165 -14.51 -6.83 0.07
C TYR A 165 -14.93 -6.96 1.54
N LYS A 166 -15.78 -7.94 1.90
CA LYS A 166 -16.09 -8.25 3.30
C LYS A 166 -14.83 -8.75 4.03
N ASP A 167 -14.12 -9.72 3.47
CA ASP A 167 -12.86 -10.24 4.04
C ASP A 167 -11.82 -9.11 4.23
N LYS A 168 -11.78 -8.19 3.27
CA LYS A 168 -10.91 -7.02 3.32
C LYS A 168 -11.31 -6.05 4.44
N ALA A 169 -12.61 -5.85 4.67
CA ALA A 169 -13.11 -5.05 5.78
C ALA A 169 -12.77 -5.71 7.13
N GLU A 170 -12.98 -7.02 7.26
CA GLU A 170 -12.62 -7.79 8.46
C GLU A 170 -11.13 -7.68 8.78
N THR A 171 -10.25 -7.88 7.79
CA THR A 171 -8.81 -7.71 7.98
C THR A 171 -8.44 -6.30 8.46
N ALA A 172 -9.16 -5.27 7.98
CA ALA A 172 -8.96 -3.90 8.43
C ALA A 172 -9.49 -3.67 9.87
N LYS A 173 -10.56 -4.36 10.29
CA LYS A 173 -11.09 -4.31 11.68
C LYS A 173 -10.05 -4.73 12.70
N TYR A 174 -9.30 -5.81 12.45
CA TYR A 174 -8.16 -6.22 13.31
C TYR A 174 -7.14 -5.11 13.56
N THR A 175 -6.91 -4.26 12.55
CA THR A 175 -5.99 -3.11 12.67
C THR A 175 -6.62 -1.96 13.44
N ALA A 176 -7.88 -1.62 13.16
CA ALA A 176 -8.60 -0.55 13.83
C ALA A 176 -8.77 -0.82 15.33
N GLU A 177 -9.13 -2.05 15.68
CA GLU A 177 -9.28 -2.51 17.07
C GLU A 177 -7.93 -2.61 17.79
N GLY A 178 -6.82 -2.63 17.07
CA GLY A 178 -5.49 -2.71 17.67
C GLY A 178 -5.19 -4.06 18.31
N VAL A 179 -5.80 -5.15 17.83
CA VAL A 179 -5.69 -6.52 18.37
C VAL A 179 -4.23 -6.95 18.56
N LYS A 180 -3.30 -6.45 17.72
CA LYS A 180 -1.86 -6.68 17.84
C LYS A 180 -1.29 -6.29 19.22
N PHE A 181 -1.83 -5.26 19.86
CA PHE A 181 -1.34 -4.78 21.15
C PHE A 181 -1.74 -5.68 22.33
N SER A 182 -2.74 -6.54 22.15
CA SER A 182 -3.12 -7.55 23.14
C SER A 182 -2.31 -8.84 23.02
N ASN A 183 -1.53 -9.02 21.95
CA ASN A 183 -0.75 -10.23 21.72
C ASN A 183 0.62 -10.17 22.44
N PRO A 184 0.89 -11.03 23.44
CA PRO A 184 2.15 -11.00 24.19
C PRO A 184 3.39 -11.17 23.31
N ASN A 185 3.34 -12.06 22.31
CA ASN A 185 4.46 -12.32 21.41
C ASN A 185 4.81 -11.10 20.54
N TYR A 186 3.81 -10.28 20.19
CA TYR A 186 4.03 -9.03 19.46
C TYR A 186 4.75 -8.02 20.35
N LEU A 187 4.27 -7.84 21.58
CA LEU A 187 4.87 -6.93 22.56
C LEU A 187 6.32 -7.32 22.88
N GLU A 188 6.60 -8.60 23.09
CA GLU A 188 7.95 -9.11 23.36
C GLU A 188 8.93 -8.76 22.21
N LYS A 189 8.52 -8.96 20.95
CA LYS A 189 9.33 -8.60 19.79
C LYS A 189 9.61 -7.10 19.72
N ARG A 190 8.60 -6.26 20.01
CA ARG A 190 8.74 -4.80 20.03
C ARG A 190 9.68 -4.32 21.13
N ILE A 191 9.63 -4.94 22.31
CA ILE A 191 10.59 -4.66 23.40
C ILE A 191 12.01 -5.00 22.95
N LYS A 192 12.23 -6.21 22.41
CA LYS A 192 13.55 -6.65 21.90
C LYS A 192 14.11 -5.72 20.82
N GLU A 193 13.27 -5.24 19.91
CA GLU A 193 13.65 -4.26 18.90
C GLU A 193 14.09 -2.93 19.53
N SER A 194 13.28 -2.41 20.45
CA SER A 194 13.59 -1.16 21.17
C SER A 194 14.89 -1.27 21.96
N GLU A 195 15.11 -2.36 22.71
CA GLU A 195 16.36 -2.64 23.42
C GLU A 195 17.57 -2.72 22.48
N LYS A 196 17.40 -3.32 21.30
CA LYS A 196 18.46 -3.33 20.28
C LYS A 196 18.78 -1.92 19.79
N HIS A 197 17.77 -1.08 19.57
CA HIS A 197 17.97 0.32 19.18
C HIS A 197 18.69 1.12 20.27
N ILE A 198 18.26 1.00 21.53
CA ILE A 198 18.89 1.65 22.69
C ILE A 198 20.37 1.26 22.77
N ARG A 199 20.69 -0.04 22.69
CA ARG A 199 22.08 -0.53 22.68
C ARG A 199 22.93 0.04 21.54
N ILE A 200 22.33 0.32 20.37
CA ILE A 200 23.04 0.97 19.26
C ILE A 200 23.28 2.44 19.56
N CYS A 201 22.29 3.15 20.09
CA CYS A 201 22.41 4.56 20.47
C CYS A 201 23.45 4.74 21.58
N GLU A 202 23.38 3.96 22.65
CA GLU A 202 24.36 3.98 23.76
C GLU A 202 25.78 3.73 23.26
N ARG A 203 25.97 2.75 22.35
CA ARG A 203 27.28 2.48 21.75
C ARG A 203 27.81 3.68 20.96
N ARG A 204 26.95 4.33 20.18
CA ARG A 204 27.31 5.53 19.42
C ARG A 204 27.64 6.69 20.34
N LEU A 205 26.89 6.87 21.42
CA LEU A 205 27.17 7.87 22.48
C LEU A 205 28.50 7.59 23.20
N ALA A 206 28.91 6.33 23.31
CA ALA A 206 30.22 5.92 23.80
C ALA A 206 31.35 6.07 22.75
N GLY A 207 31.06 6.62 21.56
CA GLY A 207 32.05 6.87 20.51
C GLY A 207 32.46 5.64 19.72
N LYS A 208 31.73 4.52 19.82
CA LYS A 208 32.03 3.28 19.09
C LYS A 208 31.06 3.11 17.91
N TYR A 209 31.61 2.90 16.71
CA TYR A 209 30.80 2.61 15.53
C TYR A 209 30.21 1.18 15.58
N ASN A 210 31.07 0.19 15.86
CA ASN A 210 30.74 -1.23 16.03
C ASN A 210 31.29 -1.74 17.38
N PRO A 211 30.86 -2.91 17.89
CA PRO A 211 31.30 -3.43 19.19
C PRO A 211 32.83 -3.48 19.37
N ASN A 212 33.55 -3.83 18.29
CA ASN A 212 35.01 -3.98 18.28
C ASN A 212 35.75 -2.72 17.76
N SER A 213 35.04 -1.62 17.50
CA SER A 213 35.64 -0.38 17.03
C SER A 213 36.39 0.32 18.18
N PRO A 214 37.53 0.99 17.91
CA PRO A 214 38.11 1.91 18.86
C PRO A 214 37.12 3.02 19.20
N VAL A 215 37.26 3.58 20.41
CA VAL A 215 36.48 4.74 20.86
C VAL A 215 37.01 5.98 20.14
N VAL A 216 36.16 6.64 19.36
CA VAL A 216 36.48 7.90 18.69
C VAL A 216 35.75 9.03 19.43
N PRO A 217 36.43 10.13 19.80
CA PRO A 217 35.77 11.27 20.43
C PRO A 217 34.70 11.84 19.49
N ILE A 218 33.48 11.95 20.00
CA ILE A 218 32.33 12.47 19.24
C ILE A 218 32.41 14.00 19.24
N SER A 219 32.32 14.63 18.07
CA SER A 219 32.23 16.09 17.97
C SER A 219 30.97 16.59 18.68
N GLU A 220 31.02 17.78 19.27
CA GLU A 220 29.84 18.37 19.94
C GLU A 220 28.65 18.51 18.99
N SER A 221 28.92 18.81 17.72
CA SER A 221 27.91 18.81 16.67
C SER A 221 27.26 17.43 16.49
N ALA A 222 28.03 16.34 16.47
CA ALA A 222 27.48 15.01 16.32
C ALA A 222 26.70 14.53 17.55
N LYS A 223 27.06 15.01 18.76
CA LYS A 223 26.26 14.76 19.98
C LYS A 223 24.86 15.39 19.91
N ALA A 224 24.71 16.51 19.20
CA ALA A 224 23.42 17.19 19.05
C ALA A 224 22.46 16.52 18.05
N PHE A 225 22.97 15.65 17.17
CA PHE A 225 22.19 14.99 16.11
C PHE A 225 21.99 13.47 16.31
N LEU A 226 22.58 12.86 17.34
CA LEU A 226 22.48 11.44 17.69
C LEU A 226 21.40 11.18 18.74
#